data_AF-A0A7K9CMU1-F1
#
_entry.id   AF-A0A7K9CMU1-F1
#
_cell.length_a   1.000
_cell.length_b   1.000
_cell.length_c   1.000
_cell.angle_alpha   90.00
_cell.angle_beta   90.00
_cell.angle_gamma   90.00
#
_symmetry.space_group_name_H-M   'P 1'
#
loop_
_entity.id
_entity.type
_entity.pdbx_description
1 polymer ?
#
loop_
_entity_poly.entity_id
_entity_poly.type
_entity_poly.pdbx_seq_one_letter_code
_entity_poly.pdbx_strand_id
1 'polypeptide(L)'
;IFRCFCPVFFHIQMLWELVLLGEPLVVMAPSPSESSETVLALVSCISPLKYCSDFRPYFTIHDSEFKEYTTRTQAPPSVILGVTNPFFAKTLQHWPHIIRIGDIKLPGEVPKQVKVKKLKNLKTLDSKPGVYTSYKPYLNKDEEIVKQLQKGIQKKRPMEAQSVILRRYFLELTESFIIPLERYVASLMPLQKCISPWKSPPQLRQFSQDDFMKTLEKAGPQLTSGLKGDWIGLYRHFLKSPNFDGWFRSRQKEMTQKLEALHLEALCNENLVFWSQKHTEVETVDLVLKLKNKLLQADREHLPVKTDTLKKLETHISDIIRALPDDLQDILLKTGT
;
A
#
# COMPACT_ATOMS: atom_id res chain seq x y z
N ILE A 1 7.73 3.32 -18.27
CA ILE A 1 6.28 3.46 -17.98
C ILE A 1 5.48 3.89 -19.21
N PHE A 2 5.78 5.03 -19.87
CA PHE A 2 4.99 5.46 -21.03
C PHE A 2 5.08 4.46 -22.18
N ARG A 3 6.27 3.91 -22.46
CA ARG A 3 6.47 2.84 -23.47
C ARG A 3 5.47 1.68 -23.29
N CYS A 4 5.35 1.17 -22.07
CA CYS A 4 4.45 0.06 -21.70
C CYS A 4 2.97 0.43 -21.88
N PHE A 5 2.58 1.64 -21.50
CA PHE A 5 1.19 2.10 -21.59
C PHE A 5 0.81 2.69 -22.94
N CYS A 6 1.76 3.00 -23.82
CA CYS A 6 1.50 3.63 -25.11
C CYS A 6 0.42 2.92 -25.93
N PRO A 7 0.35 1.58 -26.03
CA PRO A 7 -0.72 0.92 -26.77
C PRO A 7 -2.12 1.09 -26.17
N VAL A 8 -2.21 1.47 -24.89
CA VAL A 8 -3.44 1.46 -24.09
C VAL A 8 -3.68 2.77 -23.33
N PHE A 9 -2.98 3.86 -23.67
CA PHE A 9 -2.98 5.07 -22.83
C PHE A 9 -4.35 5.76 -22.73
N PHE A 10 -5.26 5.51 -23.68
CA PHE A 10 -6.65 5.97 -23.60
C PHE A 10 -7.43 5.39 -22.42
N HIS A 11 -6.91 4.33 -21.81
CA HIS A 11 -7.51 3.57 -20.71
C HIS A 11 -6.71 3.66 -19.41
N ILE A 12 -5.71 4.54 -19.30
CA ILE A 12 -4.81 4.60 -18.13
C ILE A 12 -5.53 4.73 -16.79
N GLN A 13 -6.64 5.48 -16.74
CA GLN A 13 -7.41 5.67 -15.51
C GLN A 13 -8.14 4.37 -15.11
N MET A 14 -8.72 3.63 -16.07
CA MET A 14 -9.29 2.31 -15.81
C MET A 14 -8.21 1.32 -15.36
N LEU A 15 -7.02 1.35 -15.97
CA LEU A 15 -5.92 0.48 -15.57
C LEU A 15 -5.45 0.78 -14.15
N TRP A 16 -5.37 2.06 -13.78
CA TRP A 16 -5.10 2.48 -12.41
C TRP A 16 -6.15 1.95 -11.43
N GLU A 17 -7.45 2.03 -11.74
CA GLU A 17 -8.49 1.47 -10.87
C GLU A 17 -8.37 -0.05 -10.71
N LEU A 18 -8.14 -0.79 -11.79
CA LEU A 18 -7.98 -2.26 -11.72
C LEU A 18 -6.80 -2.64 -10.82
N VAL A 19 -5.67 -1.93 -10.93
CA VAL A 19 -4.50 -2.16 -10.08
C VAL A 19 -4.79 -1.73 -8.63
N LEU A 20 -5.41 -0.58 -8.42
CA LEU A 20 -5.78 -0.07 -7.10
C LEU A 20 -6.66 -1.04 -6.33
N LEU A 21 -7.63 -1.65 -7.02
CA LEU A 21 -8.58 -2.61 -6.45
C LEU A 21 -8.01 -4.03 -6.32
N GLY A 22 -6.81 -4.30 -6.85
CA GLY A 22 -6.22 -5.64 -6.80
C GLY A 22 -6.97 -6.66 -7.66
N GLU A 23 -7.56 -6.20 -8.78
CA GLU A 23 -8.34 -7.05 -9.67
C GLU A 23 -7.44 -8.06 -10.42
N PRO A 24 -7.89 -9.31 -10.64
CA PRO A 24 -7.15 -10.30 -11.41
C PRO A 24 -6.93 -9.87 -12.86
N LEU A 25 -5.67 -9.79 -13.29
CA LEU A 25 -5.30 -9.16 -14.56
C LEU A 25 -4.24 -9.95 -15.31
N VAL A 26 -4.47 -10.21 -16.59
CA VAL A 26 -3.46 -10.85 -17.46
C VAL A 26 -2.90 -9.83 -18.45
N VAL A 27 -1.57 -9.71 -18.50
CA VAL A 27 -0.84 -8.97 -19.53
C VAL A 27 -0.28 -9.97 -20.53
N MET A 28 -0.77 -9.92 -21.76
CA MET A 28 -0.22 -10.67 -22.90
C MET A 28 0.66 -9.73 -23.72
N ALA A 29 1.94 -10.04 -23.85
CA ALA A 29 2.92 -9.23 -24.58
C ALA A 29 3.70 -10.07 -25.61
N PRO A 30 4.36 -9.46 -26.62
CA PRO A 30 5.06 -10.23 -27.64
C PRO A 30 6.41 -10.80 -27.15
N SER A 31 6.98 -10.24 -26.07
CA SER A 31 8.25 -10.71 -25.49
C SER A 31 8.22 -10.78 -23.95
N PRO A 32 9.05 -11.63 -23.32
CA PRO A 32 9.13 -11.72 -21.85
C PRO A 32 9.53 -10.40 -21.19
N SER A 33 10.41 -9.64 -21.85
CA SER A 33 10.84 -8.32 -21.40
C SER A 33 9.66 -7.34 -21.39
N GLU A 34 8.87 -7.26 -22.47
CA GLU A 34 7.72 -6.34 -22.52
C GLU A 34 6.60 -6.75 -21.55
N SER A 35 6.39 -8.06 -21.37
CA SER A 35 5.51 -8.57 -20.32
C SER A 35 5.96 -8.06 -18.94
N SER A 36 7.22 -8.30 -18.60
CA SER A 36 7.77 -7.95 -17.28
C SER A 36 7.75 -6.45 -17.03
N GLU A 37 8.22 -5.65 -17.99
CA GLU A 37 8.20 -4.19 -17.90
C GLU A 37 6.78 -3.64 -17.72
N THR A 38 5.79 -4.23 -18.41
CA THR A 38 4.40 -3.78 -18.33
C THR A 38 3.75 -4.14 -17.01
N VAL A 39 3.96 -5.35 -16.49
CA VAL A 39 3.46 -5.74 -15.16
C VAL A 39 4.05 -4.83 -14.08
N LEU A 40 5.36 -4.58 -14.13
CA LEU A 40 6.01 -3.66 -13.19
C LEU A 40 5.51 -2.21 -13.34
N ALA A 41 5.25 -1.76 -14.57
CA ALA A 41 4.65 -0.45 -14.84
C ALA A 41 3.24 -0.33 -14.25
N LEU A 42 2.41 -1.38 -14.34
CA LEU A 42 1.09 -1.47 -13.71
C LEU A 42 1.21 -1.37 -12.19
N VAL A 43 2.02 -2.22 -11.56
CA VAL A 43 2.22 -2.20 -10.10
C VAL A 43 2.70 -0.82 -9.62
N SER A 44 3.56 -0.15 -10.39
CA SER A 44 4.06 1.18 -10.04
C SER A 44 3.05 2.32 -10.20
N CYS A 45 1.93 2.11 -10.91
CA CYS A 45 1.01 3.20 -11.24
C CYS A 45 0.16 3.66 -10.05
N ILE A 46 0.13 2.89 -8.96
CA ILE A 46 -0.56 3.27 -7.73
C ILE A 46 0.40 3.84 -6.67
N SER A 47 1.67 4.11 -7.00
CA SER A 47 2.59 4.79 -6.09
C SER A 47 2.01 6.13 -5.61
N PRO A 48 2.08 6.50 -4.32
CA PRO A 48 2.89 5.90 -3.26
C PRO A 48 2.22 4.74 -2.50
N LEU A 49 0.99 4.37 -2.85
CA LEU A 49 0.35 3.18 -2.29
C LEU A 49 1.12 1.94 -2.73
N LYS A 50 1.52 1.11 -1.76
CA LYS A 50 2.18 -0.16 -2.04
C LYS A 50 1.16 -1.17 -2.57
N TYR A 51 1.45 -1.77 -3.72
CA TYR A 51 0.69 -2.93 -4.20
C TYR A 51 0.95 -4.13 -3.28
N CYS A 52 -0.13 -4.71 -2.76
CA CYS A 52 -0.08 -5.78 -1.76
C CYS A 52 -0.69 -7.10 -2.26
N SER A 53 -1.08 -7.18 -3.54
CA SER A 53 -1.47 -8.44 -4.18
C SER A 53 -0.27 -9.09 -4.87
N ASP A 54 -0.39 -10.36 -5.27
CA ASP A 54 0.68 -11.05 -6.00
C ASP A 54 0.84 -10.47 -7.41
N PHE A 55 2.04 -10.55 -7.98
CA PHE A 55 2.26 -10.26 -9.39
C PHE A 55 3.42 -11.09 -9.91
N ARG A 56 3.25 -11.62 -11.13
CA ARG A 56 4.26 -12.41 -11.83
C ARG A 56 4.64 -11.66 -13.11
N PRO A 57 5.79 -10.94 -13.14
CA PRO A 57 6.21 -10.18 -14.32
C PRO A 57 6.29 -11.04 -15.59
N TYR A 58 6.71 -12.29 -15.42
CA TYR A 58 6.69 -13.30 -16.47
C TYR A 58 6.31 -14.66 -15.88
N PHE A 59 5.22 -15.22 -16.40
CA PHE A 59 4.63 -16.49 -15.99
C PHE A 59 4.64 -17.47 -17.15
N THR A 60 4.98 -18.72 -16.86
CA THR A 60 5.25 -19.78 -17.82
C THR A 60 4.44 -21.03 -17.51
N ILE A 61 4.44 -21.97 -18.45
CA ILE A 61 3.78 -23.28 -18.26
C ILE A 61 4.54 -24.21 -17.31
N HIS A 62 5.78 -23.84 -16.95
CA HIS A 62 6.67 -24.64 -16.11
C HIS A 62 6.62 -24.22 -14.65
N ASP A 63 5.94 -23.12 -14.32
CA ASP A 63 5.73 -22.68 -12.95
C ASP A 63 4.85 -23.67 -12.19
N SER A 64 5.20 -23.95 -10.93
CA SER A 64 4.48 -24.90 -10.07
C SER A 64 2.99 -24.58 -9.92
N GLU A 65 2.67 -23.29 -9.90
CA GLU A 65 1.33 -22.74 -9.72
C GLU A 65 0.51 -22.70 -11.02
N PHE A 66 1.04 -23.19 -12.15
CA PHE A 66 0.36 -23.19 -13.45
C PHE A 66 -1.05 -23.79 -13.40
N LYS A 67 -1.24 -24.92 -12.71
CA LYS A 67 -2.56 -25.54 -12.59
C LYS A 67 -3.54 -24.69 -11.78
N GLU A 68 -3.05 -23.98 -10.77
CA GLU A 68 -3.87 -23.12 -9.91
C GLU A 68 -4.38 -21.91 -10.70
N TYR A 69 -3.49 -21.18 -11.38
CA TYR A 69 -3.89 -19.98 -12.12
C TYR A 69 -4.68 -20.25 -13.41
N THR A 70 -4.61 -21.47 -13.95
CA THR A 70 -5.33 -21.85 -15.18
C THR A 70 -6.64 -22.56 -14.93
N THR A 71 -6.97 -22.88 -13.68
CA THR A 71 -8.23 -23.54 -13.34
C THR A 71 -9.44 -22.67 -13.70
N ARG A 72 -10.56 -23.35 -13.98
CA ARG A 72 -11.88 -22.73 -14.23
C ARG A 72 -12.88 -23.03 -13.13
N THR A 73 -12.50 -23.85 -12.14
CA THR A 73 -13.38 -24.26 -11.04
C THR A 73 -13.49 -23.20 -9.95
N GLN A 74 -12.50 -22.32 -9.85
CA GLN A 74 -12.41 -21.27 -8.85
C GLN A 74 -12.29 -19.90 -9.51
N ALA A 75 -12.66 -18.85 -8.78
CA ALA A 75 -12.43 -17.49 -9.22
C ALA A 75 -10.91 -17.23 -9.28
N PRO A 76 -10.41 -16.49 -10.29
CA PRO A 76 -9.01 -16.10 -10.34
C PRO A 76 -8.59 -15.34 -9.08
N PRO A 77 -7.42 -15.63 -8.47
CA PRO A 77 -6.93 -14.89 -7.33
C PRO A 77 -6.55 -13.46 -7.72
N SER A 78 -6.45 -12.56 -6.74
CA SER A 78 -5.91 -11.20 -6.94
C SER A 78 -4.43 -11.27 -7.31
N VAL A 79 -4.15 -11.33 -8.62
CA VAL A 79 -2.80 -11.40 -9.17
C VAL A 79 -2.73 -10.74 -10.54
N ILE A 80 -1.59 -10.07 -10.83
CA ILE A 80 -1.25 -9.63 -12.18
C ILE A 80 -0.28 -10.64 -12.81
N LEU A 81 -0.70 -11.30 -13.90
CA LEU A 81 0.12 -12.28 -14.62
C LEU A 81 0.61 -11.73 -15.95
N GLY A 82 1.92 -11.65 -16.13
CA GLY A 82 2.55 -11.37 -17.41
C GLY A 82 2.85 -12.64 -18.19
N VAL A 83 2.41 -12.73 -19.45
CA VAL A 83 2.61 -13.90 -20.32
C VAL A 83 2.92 -13.46 -21.75
N THR A 84 3.47 -14.38 -22.55
CA THR A 84 3.82 -14.12 -23.97
C THR A 84 3.11 -14.99 -24.98
N ASN A 85 2.63 -16.16 -24.56
CA ASN A 85 2.32 -17.24 -25.49
C ASN A 85 0.85 -17.19 -25.98
N PRO A 86 0.58 -17.35 -27.29
CA PRO A 86 -0.77 -17.62 -27.83
C PRO A 86 -1.51 -18.75 -27.13
N PHE A 87 -0.81 -19.72 -26.54
CA PHE A 87 -1.41 -20.74 -25.67
C PHE A 87 -2.20 -20.12 -24.51
N PHE A 88 -1.62 -19.15 -23.80
CA PHE A 88 -2.29 -18.47 -22.69
C PHE A 88 -3.51 -17.67 -23.15
N ALA A 89 -3.57 -17.25 -24.42
CA ALA A 89 -4.75 -16.60 -24.98
C ALA A 89 -5.99 -17.48 -24.92
N LYS A 90 -5.84 -18.80 -25.05
CA LYS A 90 -6.93 -19.79 -24.90
C LYS A 90 -7.11 -20.21 -23.45
N THR A 91 -6.01 -20.44 -22.75
CA THR A 91 -6.02 -20.99 -21.39
C THR A 91 -6.58 -19.99 -20.38
N LEU A 92 -6.24 -18.70 -20.50
CA LEU A 92 -6.66 -17.64 -19.58
C LEU A 92 -7.81 -16.77 -20.15
N GLN A 93 -8.49 -17.21 -21.20
CA GLN A 93 -9.56 -16.42 -21.83
C GLN A 93 -10.75 -16.12 -20.90
N HIS A 94 -10.90 -16.88 -19.82
CA HIS A 94 -11.95 -16.71 -18.81
C HIS A 94 -11.61 -15.66 -17.75
N TRP A 95 -10.38 -15.16 -17.74
CA TRP A 95 -9.95 -14.15 -16.78
C TRP A 95 -10.69 -12.83 -17.01
N PRO A 96 -11.05 -12.10 -15.93
CA PRO A 96 -11.96 -10.96 -16.03
C PRO A 96 -11.34 -9.79 -16.81
N HIS A 97 -10.01 -9.65 -16.77
CA HIS A 97 -9.29 -8.55 -17.39
C HIS A 97 -8.05 -9.06 -18.14
N ILE A 98 -7.95 -8.70 -19.41
CA ILE A 98 -6.81 -9.03 -20.27
C ILE A 98 -6.34 -7.78 -20.99
N ILE A 99 -5.05 -7.46 -20.85
CA ILE A 99 -4.36 -6.43 -21.61
C ILE A 99 -3.51 -7.14 -22.66
N ARG A 100 -3.72 -6.84 -23.93
CA ARG A 100 -2.85 -7.28 -25.01
C ARG A 100 -1.97 -6.12 -25.45
N ILE A 101 -0.70 -6.19 -25.08
CA ILE A 101 0.35 -5.35 -25.61
C ILE A 101 0.75 -5.96 -26.96
N GLY A 102 0.77 -5.16 -28.01
CA GLY A 102 1.36 -5.59 -29.28
C GLY A 102 2.45 -4.62 -29.71
N ASP A 103 2.98 -4.87 -30.89
CA ASP A 103 4.15 -4.16 -31.39
C ASP A 103 3.95 -2.64 -31.38
N ILE A 104 4.93 -1.96 -30.79
CA ILE A 104 4.99 -0.51 -30.78
C ILE A 104 5.17 -0.06 -32.23
N LYS A 105 4.15 0.60 -32.78
CA LYS A 105 4.22 1.18 -34.13
C LYS A 105 5.30 2.27 -34.20
N LEU A 106 5.73 2.58 -35.43
CA LEU A 106 6.78 3.56 -35.74
C LEU A 106 6.61 4.87 -34.93
N PRO A 107 7.72 5.49 -34.50
CA PRO A 107 7.69 6.72 -33.72
C PRO A 107 6.97 7.85 -34.46
N GLY A 108 5.89 8.35 -33.88
CA GLY A 108 5.07 9.45 -34.42
C GLY A 108 3.66 9.06 -34.85
N GLU A 109 3.34 7.76 -34.96
CA GLU A 109 1.95 7.32 -35.15
C GLU A 109 1.21 7.27 -33.81
N VAL A 110 0.12 8.03 -33.69
CA VAL A 110 -0.78 7.90 -32.54
C VAL A 110 -1.48 6.54 -32.62
N PRO A 111 -1.39 5.69 -31.58
CA PRO A 111 -2.20 4.47 -31.50
C PRO A 111 -3.67 4.82 -31.73
N LYS A 112 -4.34 4.13 -32.66
CA LYS A 112 -5.79 4.30 -32.82
C LYS A 112 -6.46 3.94 -31.50
N GLN A 113 -7.40 4.76 -31.04
CA GLN A 113 -8.16 4.47 -29.81
C GLN A 113 -8.88 3.12 -29.97
N VAL A 114 -8.33 2.08 -29.36
CA VAL A 114 -8.96 0.76 -29.37
C VAL A 114 -10.08 0.79 -28.34
N LYS A 115 -11.33 0.63 -28.80
CA LYS A 115 -12.48 0.50 -27.89
C LYS A 115 -12.27 -0.69 -26.95
N VAL A 116 -12.64 -0.54 -25.69
CA VAL A 116 -12.68 -1.66 -24.75
C VAL A 116 -13.60 -2.73 -25.32
N LYS A 117 -13.10 -3.96 -25.43
CA LYS A 117 -13.87 -5.09 -25.96
C LYS A 117 -14.40 -5.94 -24.83
N LYS A 118 -15.69 -6.29 -24.91
CA LYS A 118 -16.28 -7.30 -24.02
C LYS A 118 -15.59 -8.64 -24.24
N LEU A 119 -15.28 -9.33 -23.15
CA LEU A 119 -14.56 -10.61 -23.14
C LEU A 119 -15.26 -11.70 -23.98
N LYS A 120 -16.60 -11.67 -24.05
CA LYS A 120 -17.43 -12.59 -24.86
C LYS A 120 -17.10 -12.57 -26.37
N ASN A 121 -16.44 -11.51 -26.86
CA ASN A 121 -16.07 -11.36 -28.26
C ASN A 121 -14.58 -11.68 -28.52
N LEU A 122 -13.83 -12.14 -27.52
CA LEU A 122 -12.45 -12.54 -27.67
C LEU A 122 -12.38 -13.90 -28.39
N LYS A 123 -12.32 -13.88 -29.72
CA LYS A 123 -11.92 -15.08 -30.47
C LYS A 123 -10.48 -15.41 -30.08
N THR A 124 -10.19 -16.69 -29.84
CA THR A 124 -8.87 -17.19 -29.40
C THR A 124 -7.70 -16.71 -30.27
N LEU A 125 -7.95 -16.34 -31.53
CA LEU A 125 -6.96 -15.81 -32.50
C LEU A 125 -6.98 -14.28 -32.72
N ASP A 126 -7.87 -13.52 -32.08
CA ASP A 126 -7.98 -12.07 -32.34
C ASP A 126 -6.82 -11.31 -31.65
N SER A 127 -5.65 -11.33 -32.28
CA SER A 127 -4.35 -10.82 -31.82
C SER A 127 -4.26 -9.29 -31.75
N LYS A 128 -5.41 -8.60 -31.71
CA LYS A 128 -5.44 -7.13 -31.75
C LYS A 128 -5.03 -6.58 -30.38
N PRO A 129 -4.03 -5.68 -30.32
CA PRO A 129 -3.66 -5.00 -29.08
C PRO A 129 -4.85 -4.23 -28.50
N GLY A 130 -4.90 -4.12 -27.17
CA GLY A 130 -5.96 -3.38 -26.47
C GLY A 130 -6.33 -3.99 -25.12
N VAL A 131 -7.35 -3.40 -24.50
CA VAL A 131 -7.88 -3.84 -23.19
C VAL A 131 -9.21 -4.57 -23.37
N TYR A 132 -9.30 -5.76 -22.78
CA TYR A 132 -10.43 -6.67 -22.84
C TYR A 132 -10.97 -6.87 -21.43
N THR A 133 -12.12 -6.26 -21.16
CA THR A 133 -12.75 -6.27 -19.84
C THR A 133 -14.23 -5.93 -19.95
N SER A 134 -15.03 -6.41 -18.99
CA SER A 134 -16.40 -5.95 -18.74
C SER A 134 -16.49 -4.95 -17.59
N TYR A 135 -15.35 -4.59 -16.99
CA TYR A 135 -15.26 -3.64 -15.89
C TYR A 135 -15.79 -2.27 -16.32
N LYS A 136 -16.54 -1.63 -15.41
CA LYS A 136 -17.03 -0.27 -15.56
C LYS A 136 -16.28 0.59 -14.55
N PRO A 137 -15.44 1.53 -15.02
CA PRO A 137 -14.73 2.44 -14.11
C PRO A 137 -15.68 3.23 -13.22
N TYR A 138 -15.27 3.46 -11.98
CA TYR A 138 -15.99 4.34 -11.06
C TYR A 138 -15.76 5.80 -11.42
N LEU A 139 -14.52 6.15 -11.76
CA LEU A 139 -14.13 7.49 -12.16
C LEU A 139 -14.23 7.65 -13.68
N ASN A 140 -14.52 8.88 -14.09
CA ASN A 140 -14.54 9.26 -15.48
C ASN A 140 -13.12 9.31 -16.03
N LYS A 141 -13.01 9.02 -17.33
CA LYS A 141 -11.77 9.19 -18.07
C LYS A 141 -11.30 10.64 -18.01
N ASP A 142 -10.03 10.81 -17.69
CA ASP A 142 -9.36 12.10 -17.77
C ASP A 142 -9.00 12.43 -19.23
N GLU A 143 -9.76 13.34 -19.84
CA GLU A 143 -9.51 13.77 -21.22
C GLU A 143 -8.29 14.71 -21.33
N GLU A 144 -7.87 15.36 -20.25
CA GLU A 144 -6.75 16.30 -20.28
C GLU A 144 -5.42 15.57 -20.45
N ILE A 145 -5.15 14.59 -19.58
CA ILE A 145 -3.93 13.77 -19.67
C ILE A 145 -3.88 13.01 -21.00
N VAL A 146 -5.01 12.49 -21.48
CA VAL A 146 -5.08 11.78 -22.75
C VAL A 146 -4.74 12.71 -23.93
N LYS A 147 -5.29 13.93 -23.94
CA LYS A 147 -4.92 14.95 -24.95
C LYS A 147 -3.46 15.36 -24.82
N GLN A 148 -2.93 15.48 -23.61
CA GLN A 148 -1.54 15.88 -23.36
C GLN A 148 -0.53 14.83 -23.86
N LEU A 149 -0.81 13.55 -23.65
CA LEU A 149 -0.02 12.43 -24.15
C LEU A 149 -0.15 12.30 -25.67
N GLN A 150 -1.37 12.42 -26.21
CA GLN A 150 -1.61 12.39 -27.66
C GLN A 150 -0.86 13.51 -28.38
N LYS A 151 -0.91 14.75 -27.88
CA LYS A 151 -0.10 15.87 -28.39
C LYS A 151 1.40 15.60 -28.26
N GLY A 152 1.83 14.93 -27.19
CA GLY A 152 3.21 14.49 -26.99
C GLY A 152 3.71 13.58 -28.11
N ILE A 153 2.90 12.57 -28.48
CA ILE A 153 3.20 11.66 -29.60
C ILE A 153 3.28 12.42 -30.93
N GLN A 154 2.29 13.29 -31.22
CA GLN A 154 2.24 14.07 -32.46
C GLN A 154 3.45 15.01 -32.60
N LYS A 155 3.90 15.60 -31.49
CA LYS A 155 5.08 16.48 -31.44
C LYS A 155 6.40 15.71 -31.31
N LYS A 156 6.39 14.38 -31.43
CA LYS A 156 7.58 13.51 -31.27
C LYS A 156 8.34 13.77 -29.96
N ARG A 157 7.62 14.06 -28.87
CA ARG A 157 8.20 14.25 -27.54
C ARG A 157 8.91 12.95 -27.10
N PRO A 158 10.14 13.03 -26.54
CA PRO A 158 10.84 11.87 -25.98
C PRO A 158 9.97 11.08 -25.00
N MET A 159 10.14 9.75 -25.01
CA MET A 159 9.33 8.83 -24.20
C MET A 159 9.57 8.99 -22.70
N GLU A 160 10.75 9.48 -22.32
CA GLU A 160 11.16 9.81 -20.95
C GLU A 160 10.33 10.98 -20.44
N ALA A 161 10.20 12.03 -21.23
CA ALA A 161 9.38 13.19 -20.87
C ALA A 161 7.90 12.83 -20.78
N GLN A 162 7.39 11.97 -21.66
CA GLN A 162 6.03 11.43 -21.53
C GLN A 162 5.87 10.54 -20.29
N SER A 163 6.90 9.78 -19.94
CA SER A 163 6.95 8.97 -18.72
C SER A 163 6.88 9.82 -17.45
N VAL A 164 7.55 10.98 -17.42
CA VAL A 164 7.48 11.92 -16.28
C VAL A 164 6.06 12.45 -16.10
N ILE A 165 5.40 12.88 -17.18
CA ILE A 165 4.01 13.36 -17.14
C ILE A 165 3.08 12.28 -16.60
N LEU A 166 3.22 11.04 -17.08
CA LEU A 166 2.38 9.93 -16.65
C LEU A 166 2.62 9.53 -15.19
N ARG A 167 3.87 9.54 -14.72
CA ARG A 167 4.20 9.30 -13.30
C ARG A 167 3.58 10.36 -12.40
N ARG A 168 3.70 11.63 -12.78
CA ARG A 168 3.12 12.73 -12.03
C ARG A 168 1.60 12.62 -11.93
N TYR A 169 0.94 12.31 -13.05
CA TYR A 169 -0.50 12.08 -13.08
C TYR A 169 -0.92 10.97 -12.10
N PHE A 170 -0.26 9.82 -12.14
CA PHE A 170 -0.55 8.70 -11.25
C PHE A 170 -0.28 9.01 -9.77
N LEU A 171 0.81 9.73 -9.49
CA LEU A 171 1.15 10.19 -8.15
C LEU A 171 0.05 11.09 -7.59
N GLU A 172 -0.29 12.16 -8.30
CA GLU A 172 -1.32 13.12 -7.88
C GLU A 172 -2.68 12.42 -7.68
N LEU A 173 -3.05 11.53 -8.61
CA LEU A 173 -4.29 10.77 -8.51
C LEU A 173 -4.32 9.85 -7.27
N THR A 174 -3.24 9.12 -7.02
CA THR A 174 -3.17 8.19 -5.89
C THR A 174 -3.10 8.95 -4.56
N GLU A 175 -2.37 10.06 -4.49
CA GLU A 175 -2.35 10.93 -3.31
C GLU A 175 -3.75 11.49 -3.01
N SER A 176 -4.45 12.02 -4.02
CA SER A 176 -5.83 12.49 -3.86
C SER A 176 -6.78 11.41 -3.33
N PHE A 177 -6.58 10.16 -3.76
CA PHE A 177 -7.35 9.01 -3.26
C PHE A 177 -6.96 8.62 -1.82
N ILE A 178 -5.69 8.70 -1.44
CA ILE A 178 -5.22 8.23 -0.13
C ILE A 178 -5.38 9.27 0.98
N ILE A 179 -5.29 10.56 0.69
CA ILE A 179 -5.36 11.65 1.69
C ILE A 179 -6.58 11.54 2.63
N PRO A 180 -7.82 11.32 2.13
CA PRO A 180 -8.99 11.19 3.02
C PRO A 180 -8.90 9.96 3.94
N LEU A 181 -8.37 8.84 3.44
CA LEU A 181 -8.15 7.62 4.22
C LEU A 181 -7.12 7.87 5.33
N GLU A 182 -6.00 8.49 5.00
CA GLU A 182 -4.96 8.83 5.98
C GLU A 182 -5.48 9.77 7.05
N ARG A 183 -6.25 10.80 6.68
CA ARG A 183 -6.85 11.72 7.63
C ARG A 183 -7.80 10.99 8.59
N TYR A 184 -8.64 10.09 8.07
CA TYR A 184 -9.55 9.31 8.90
C TYR A 184 -8.79 8.36 9.82
N VAL A 185 -7.81 7.61 9.31
CA VAL A 185 -6.99 6.69 10.10
C VAL A 185 -6.19 7.43 11.17
N ALA A 186 -5.61 8.57 10.86
CA ALA A 186 -4.94 9.42 11.84
C ALA A 186 -5.90 9.90 12.93
N SER A 187 -7.18 10.13 12.60
CA SER A 187 -8.19 10.46 13.61
C SER A 187 -8.47 9.31 14.57
N LEU A 188 -8.18 8.04 14.22
CA LEU A 188 -8.35 6.89 15.13
C LEU A 188 -7.33 6.88 16.28
N MET A 189 -6.26 7.68 16.18
CA MET A 189 -5.28 7.83 17.25
C MET A 189 -5.92 8.34 18.56
N PRO A 190 -5.58 7.74 19.72
CA PRO A 190 -5.92 8.29 21.02
C PRO A 190 -5.33 9.69 21.23
N LEU A 191 -6.02 10.53 21.99
CA LEU A 191 -5.49 11.83 22.39
C LEU A 191 -4.28 11.65 23.33
N GLN A 192 -3.28 12.51 23.21
CA GLN A 192 -2.06 12.42 24.03
C GLN A 192 -2.36 12.46 25.54
N LYS A 193 -3.40 13.22 25.96
CA LYS A 193 -3.86 13.29 27.36
C LYS A 193 -4.36 11.95 27.94
N CYS A 194 -4.68 10.97 27.08
CA CYS A 194 -5.11 9.64 27.50
C CYS A 194 -3.92 8.68 27.70
N ILE A 195 -2.71 9.08 27.30
CA ILE A 195 -1.49 8.31 27.50
C ILE A 195 -1.02 8.56 28.94
N SER A 196 -1.16 7.54 29.78
CA SER A 196 -0.71 7.58 31.17
C SER A 196 0.54 6.71 31.33
N PRO A 197 1.58 7.18 32.03
CA PRO A 197 2.81 6.40 32.25
C PRO A 197 2.56 5.04 32.93
N TRP A 198 1.57 5.02 33.83
CA TRP A 198 1.34 3.91 34.75
C TRP A 198 0.21 2.96 34.30
N LYS A 199 -0.39 3.22 33.13
CA LYS A 199 -1.42 2.35 32.52
C LYS A 199 -0.88 1.77 31.23
N SER A 200 -1.53 0.74 30.70
CA SER A 200 -1.17 0.25 29.35
C SER A 200 -1.42 1.34 28.30
N PRO A 201 -0.63 1.39 27.20
CA PRO A 201 -0.89 2.30 26.09
C PRO A 201 -2.35 2.15 25.60
N PRO A 202 -3.07 3.27 25.35
CA PRO A 202 -4.46 3.20 24.93
C PRO A 202 -4.60 2.54 23.55
N GLN A 203 -5.58 1.66 23.37
CA GLN A 203 -5.74 1.00 22.08
C GLN A 203 -6.22 1.98 20.99
N LEU A 204 -5.79 1.72 19.75
CA LEU A 204 -6.31 2.42 18.58
C LEU A 204 -7.82 2.21 18.47
N ARG A 205 -8.56 3.25 18.05
CA ARG A 205 -9.98 3.09 17.73
C ARG A 205 -10.14 2.20 16.51
N GLN A 206 -11.21 1.41 16.50
CA GLN A 206 -11.51 0.53 15.37
C GLN A 206 -11.92 1.36 14.14
N PHE A 207 -11.53 0.88 12.97
CA PHE A 207 -11.92 1.49 11.70
C PHE A 207 -13.40 1.18 11.41
N SER A 208 -14.20 2.21 11.21
CA SER A 208 -15.62 2.09 10.84
C SER A 208 -15.82 2.55 9.41
N GLN A 209 -16.24 1.64 8.54
CA GLN A 209 -16.50 1.97 7.14
C GLN A 209 -17.57 3.06 7.01
N ASP A 210 -18.64 2.99 7.79
CA ASP A 210 -19.74 3.96 7.68
C ASP A 210 -19.32 5.36 8.14
N ASP A 211 -18.51 5.45 9.19
CA ASP A 211 -18.01 6.75 9.66
C ASP A 211 -17.00 7.33 8.70
N PHE A 212 -16.11 6.51 8.13
CA PHE A 212 -15.23 6.94 7.05
C PHE A 212 -16.02 7.51 5.88
N MET A 213 -17.07 6.82 5.41
CA MET A 213 -17.89 7.29 4.29
C MET A 213 -18.55 8.64 4.56
N LYS A 214 -19.04 8.89 5.79
CA LYS A 214 -19.56 10.21 6.20
C LYS A 214 -18.51 11.32 6.11
N THR A 215 -17.24 11.01 6.35
CA THR A 215 -16.17 12.02 6.24
C THR A 215 -15.93 12.45 4.79
N LEU A 216 -16.19 11.58 3.80
CA LEU A 216 -15.95 11.87 2.38
C LEU A 216 -16.90 12.93 1.82
N GLU A 217 -18.10 13.09 2.39
CA GLU A 217 -19.04 14.14 2.00
C GLU A 217 -18.44 15.54 2.22
N LYS A 218 -17.65 15.71 3.29
CA LYS A 218 -17.05 17.00 3.68
C LYS A 218 -15.59 17.13 3.26
N ALA A 219 -14.86 16.01 3.21
CA ALA A 219 -13.40 15.98 3.08
C ALA A 219 -12.90 14.88 2.12
N GLY A 220 -13.61 14.64 1.02
CA GLY A 220 -13.24 13.62 0.04
C GLY A 220 -12.22 14.06 -1.01
N PRO A 221 -11.88 13.16 -1.96
CA PRO A 221 -10.88 13.40 -3.02
C PRO A 221 -11.19 14.59 -3.92
N GLN A 222 -12.47 14.98 -4.03
CA GLN A 222 -12.93 16.13 -4.81
C GLN A 222 -12.27 17.46 -4.41
N LEU A 223 -11.66 17.54 -3.22
CA LEU A 223 -10.91 18.72 -2.77
C LEU A 223 -9.51 18.82 -3.38
N THR A 224 -8.95 17.72 -3.87
CA THR A 224 -7.56 17.64 -4.36
C THR A 224 -7.47 17.13 -5.80
N SER A 225 -8.52 16.47 -6.31
CA SER A 225 -8.61 15.98 -7.68
C SER A 225 -9.77 16.63 -8.43
N GLY A 226 -9.51 17.05 -9.67
CA GLY A 226 -10.55 17.52 -10.60
C GLY A 226 -11.38 16.38 -11.23
N LEU A 227 -11.05 15.11 -10.95
CA LEU A 227 -11.74 13.97 -11.54
C LEU A 227 -13.12 13.75 -10.93
N LYS A 228 -14.07 13.48 -11.82
CA LYS A 228 -15.47 13.23 -11.48
C LYS A 228 -15.77 11.74 -11.59
N GLY A 229 -16.76 11.28 -10.85
CA GLY A 229 -17.25 9.91 -10.87
C GLY A 229 -17.66 9.43 -9.48
N ASP A 230 -17.84 8.13 -9.34
CA ASP A 230 -18.29 7.49 -8.10
C ASP A 230 -17.10 7.15 -7.18
N TRP A 231 -16.53 8.18 -6.55
CA TRP A 231 -15.47 8.01 -5.56
C TRP A 231 -15.91 7.13 -4.38
N ILE A 232 -17.18 7.23 -3.96
CA ILE A 232 -17.71 6.46 -2.83
C ILE A 232 -17.73 4.97 -3.17
N GLY A 233 -18.21 4.61 -4.37
CA GLY A 233 -18.17 3.24 -4.88
C GLY A 233 -16.75 2.69 -4.98
N LEU A 234 -15.81 3.51 -5.45
CA LEU A 234 -14.40 3.13 -5.54
C LEU A 234 -13.83 2.81 -4.14
N TYR A 235 -14.07 3.66 -3.14
CA TYR A 235 -13.66 3.36 -1.77
C TYR A 235 -14.31 2.11 -1.20
N ARG A 236 -15.62 1.92 -1.41
CA ARG A 236 -16.34 0.73 -0.92
C ARG A 236 -15.74 -0.56 -1.46
N HIS A 237 -15.25 -0.54 -2.69
CA HIS A 237 -14.55 -1.67 -3.28
C HIS A 237 -13.12 -1.78 -2.74
N PHE A 238 -12.36 -0.68 -2.72
CA PHE A 238 -10.99 -0.66 -2.22
C PHE A 238 -10.85 -1.21 -0.80
N LEU A 239 -11.79 -0.88 0.10
CA LEU A 239 -11.79 -1.38 1.49
C LEU A 239 -11.88 -2.92 1.61
N LYS A 240 -12.26 -3.61 0.53
CA LYS A 240 -12.32 -5.07 0.45
C LYS A 240 -11.10 -5.68 -0.25
N SER A 241 -10.21 -4.84 -0.79
CA SER A 241 -9.06 -5.28 -1.58
C SER A 241 -7.86 -5.67 -0.69
N PRO A 242 -6.96 -6.54 -1.20
CA PRO A 242 -5.70 -6.83 -0.51
C PRO A 242 -4.80 -5.60 -0.33
N ASN A 243 -4.89 -4.63 -1.25
CA ASN A 243 -4.13 -3.38 -1.17
C ASN A 243 -4.53 -2.55 0.06
N PHE A 244 -5.83 -2.50 0.40
CA PHE A 244 -6.28 -1.86 1.64
C PHE A 244 -5.80 -2.61 2.87
N ASP A 245 -5.91 -3.95 2.91
CA ASP A 245 -5.47 -4.74 4.07
C ASP A 245 -3.97 -4.52 4.35
N GLY A 246 -3.13 -4.61 3.32
CA GLY A 246 -1.69 -4.37 3.45
C GLY A 246 -1.36 -2.93 3.87
N TRP A 247 -2.00 -1.94 3.26
CA TRP A 247 -1.83 -0.53 3.64
C TRP A 247 -2.28 -0.27 5.08
N PHE A 248 -3.45 -0.75 5.48
CA PHE A 248 -4.03 -0.51 6.78
C PHE A 248 -3.22 -1.16 7.89
N ARG A 249 -2.75 -2.41 7.70
CA ARG A 249 -1.83 -3.07 8.63
C ARG A 249 -0.52 -2.31 8.81
N SER A 250 0.07 -1.80 7.72
CA SER A 250 1.27 -0.96 7.80
C SER A 250 1.01 0.30 8.63
N ARG A 251 -0.10 1.00 8.37
CA ARG A 251 -0.48 2.20 9.13
C ARG A 251 -0.80 1.91 10.58
N GLN A 252 -1.48 0.81 10.89
CA GLN A 252 -1.71 0.38 12.26
C GLN A 252 -0.41 0.09 13.01
N LYS A 253 0.54 -0.59 12.36
CA LYS A 253 1.86 -0.83 12.95
C LYS A 253 2.58 0.48 13.26
N GLU A 254 2.67 1.40 12.31
CA GLU A 254 3.29 2.72 12.50
C GLU A 254 2.64 3.51 13.65
N MET A 255 1.30 3.51 13.72
CA MET A 255 0.55 4.19 14.77
C MET A 255 0.77 3.56 16.15
N THR A 256 0.78 2.23 16.25
CA THR A 256 1.07 1.51 17.50
C THR A 256 2.48 1.80 17.98
N GLN A 257 3.48 1.74 17.09
CA GLN A 257 4.86 2.07 17.44
C GLN A 257 5.00 3.52 17.90
N LYS A 258 4.31 4.45 17.25
CA LYS A 258 4.27 5.86 17.69
C LYS A 258 3.64 6.01 19.07
N LEU A 259 2.58 5.25 19.37
CA LEU A 259 1.93 5.29 20.67
C LEU A 259 2.84 4.72 21.77
N GLU A 260 3.52 3.62 21.49
CA GLU A 260 4.51 3.03 22.41
C GLU A 260 5.66 4.00 22.68
N ALA A 261 6.15 4.70 21.65
CA ALA A 261 7.14 5.75 21.80
C ALA A 261 6.65 6.89 22.71
N LEU A 262 5.43 7.40 22.50
CA LEU A 262 4.84 8.44 23.35
C LEU A 262 4.62 7.97 24.80
N HIS A 263 4.24 6.70 24.98
CA HIS A 263 4.10 6.10 26.30
C HIS A 263 5.46 6.01 27.01
N LEU A 264 6.52 5.63 26.29
CA LEU A 264 7.88 5.58 26.83
C LEU A 264 8.37 6.96 27.24
N GLU A 265 8.13 7.98 26.41
CA GLU A 265 8.42 9.37 26.74
C GLU A 265 7.68 9.84 27.99
N ALA A 266 6.39 9.48 28.13
CA ALA A 266 5.60 9.79 29.32
C ALA A 266 6.20 9.15 30.59
N LEU A 267 6.59 7.87 30.51
CA LEU A 267 7.31 7.16 31.59
C LEU A 267 8.63 7.83 31.97
N CYS A 268 9.43 8.25 31.00
CA CYS A 268 10.72 8.88 31.25
C CYS A 268 10.60 10.28 31.88
N ASN A 269 9.42 10.90 31.81
CA ASN A 269 9.17 12.20 32.43
C ASN A 269 8.68 12.10 33.88
N GLU A 270 8.28 10.92 34.32
CA GLU A 270 7.92 10.66 35.72
C GLU A 270 9.17 10.53 36.61
N ASN A 271 9.02 10.86 37.89
CA ASN A 271 10.06 10.65 38.89
C ASN A 271 9.99 9.21 39.42
N LEU A 272 10.66 8.30 38.71
CA LEU A 272 10.62 6.86 39.01
C LEU A 272 11.31 6.51 40.35
N VAL A 273 12.28 7.31 40.78
CA VAL A 273 12.98 7.12 42.08
C VAL A 273 12.06 7.48 43.25
N PHE A 274 11.28 8.55 43.13
CA PHE A 274 10.27 8.88 44.14
C PHE A 274 9.15 7.83 44.19
N TRP A 275 8.82 7.23 43.04
CA TRP A 275 7.86 6.13 42.98
C TRP A 275 8.39 4.90 43.71
N SER A 276 9.64 4.48 43.46
CA SER A 276 10.21 3.28 44.10
C SER A 276 10.26 3.40 45.63
N GLN A 277 10.50 4.59 46.17
CA GLN A 277 10.49 4.84 47.63
C GLN A 277 9.12 4.64 48.29
N LYS A 278 8.02 4.70 47.52
CA LYS A 278 6.64 4.56 48.02
C LYS A 278 6.05 3.17 47.81
N HIS A 279 6.78 2.29 47.15
CA HIS A 279 6.32 0.97 46.76
C HIS A 279 7.21 -0.13 47.35
N THR A 280 6.70 -1.35 47.35
CA THR A 280 7.44 -2.50 47.89
C THR A 280 8.64 -2.85 46.99
N GLU A 281 9.60 -3.56 47.55
CA GLU A 281 10.76 -4.05 46.80
C GLU A 281 10.34 -4.92 45.61
N VAL A 282 9.33 -5.78 45.79
CA VAL A 282 8.79 -6.63 44.72
C VAL A 282 8.19 -5.80 43.58
N GLU A 283 7.41 -4.77 43.90
CA GLU A 283 6.85 -3.86 42.90
C GLU A 283 7.95 -3.06 42.17
N THR A 284 9.00 -2.67 42.89
CA THR A 284 10.15 -1.97 42.31
C THR A 284 10.97 -2.87 41.38
N VAL A 285 11.19 -4.13 41.77
CA VAL A 285 11.84 -5.15 40.94
C VAL A 285 11.02 -5.42 39.67
N ASP A 286 9.71 -5.60 39.79
CA ASP A 286 8.81 -5.78 38.64
C ASP A 286 8.82 -4.58 37.69
N LEU A 287 8.85 -3.35 38.24
CA LEU A 287 9.01 -2.13 37.44
C LEU A 287 10.34 -2.16 36.67
N VAL A 288 11.47 -2.46 37.32
CA VAL A 288 12.78 -2.54 36.65
C VAL A 288 12.76 -3.55 35.51
N LEU A 289 12.20 -4.74 35.74
CA LEU A 289 12.07 -5.78 34.69
C LEU A 289 11.20 -5.29 33.52
N LYS A 290 10.08 -4.63 33.80
CA LYS A 290 9.22 -4.03 32.77
C LYS A 290 9.93 -2.95 31.96
N LEU A 291 10.70 -2.07 32.62
CA LEU A 291 11.44 -0.99 31.94
C LEU A 291 12.57 -1.55 31.08
N LYS A 292 13.32 -2.56 31.56
CA LYS A 292 14.34 -3.27 30.78
C LYS A 292 13.73 -3.95 29.55
N ASN A 293 12.60 -4.63 29.72
CA ASN A 293 11.89 -5.27 28.60
C ASN A 293 11.42 -4.22 27.56
N LYS A 294 10.87 -3.09 28.01
CA LYS A 294 10.49 -2.00 27.10
C LYS A 294 11.69 -1.42 26.34
N LEU A 295 12.86 -1.35 26.95
CA LEU A 295 14.07 -0.88 26.29
C LEU A 295 14.55 -1.86 25.21
N LEU A 296 14.52 -3.16 25.52
CA LEU A 296 14.79 -4.22 24.53
C LEU A 296 13.77 -4.23 23.40
N GLN A 297 12.49 -4.04 23.70
CA GLN A 297 11.42 -3.95 22.70
C GLN A 297 11.62 -2.71 21.82
N ALA A 298 11.99 -1.57 22.40
CA ALA A 298 12.26 -0.35 21.65
C ALA A 298 13.37 -0.52 20.62
N ASP A 299 14.44 -1.23 20.99
CA ASP A 299 15.55 -1.57 20.09
C ASP A 299 15.13 -2.58 19.00
N ARG A 300 14.49 -3.70 19.39
CA ARG A 300 14.03 -4.73 18.45
C ARG A 300 13.03 -4.19 17.42
N GLU A 301 12.05 -3.41 17.86
CA GLU A 301 11.00 -2.88 17.01
C GLU A 301 11.38 -1.57 16.29
N HIS A 302 12.58 -1.04 16.56
CA HIS A 302 13.07 0.24 16.05
C HIS A 302 12.06 1.36 16.28
N LEU A 303 11.59 1.48 17.53
CA LEU A 303 10.58 2.49 17.87
C LEU A 303 11.11 3.90 17.58
N PRO A 304 10.26 4.83 17.10
CA PRO A 304 10.65 6.19 16.74
C PRO A 304 10.83 7.08 17.99
N VAL A 305 11.71 6.68 18.91
CA VAL A 305 12.01 7.36 20.17
C VAL A 305 13.30 8.17 20.03
N LYS A 306 13.37 9.34 20.66
CA LYS A 306 14.61 10.12 20.71
C LYS A 306 15.68 9.38 21.51
N THR A 307 16.93 9.39 21.03
CA THR A 307 18.08 8.79 21.73
C THR A 307 18.26 9.31 23.16
N ASP A 308 17.94 10.58 23.41
CA ASP A 308 18.03 11.17 24.74
C ASP A 308 17.01 10.56 25.72
N THR A 309 15.81 10.20 25.24
CA THR A 309 14.78 9.53 26.04
C THR A 309 15.24 8.14 26.46
N LEU A 310 15.88 7.39 25.55
CA LEU A 310 16.42 6.06 25.86
C LEU A 310 17.53 6.14 26.90
N LYS A 311 18.49 7.05 26.74
CA LYS A 311 19.55 7.29 27.74
C LYS A 311 18.97 7.68 29.09
N LYS A 312 17.96 8.57 29.11
CA LYS A 312 17.28 8.97 30.34
C LYS A 312 16.63 7.78 31.05
N LEU A 313 16.02 6.87 30.28
CA LEU A 313 15.44 5.64 30.82
C LEU A 313 16.51 4.72 31.40
N GLU A 314 17.64 4.53 30.73
CA GLU A 314 18.79 3.76 31.24
C GLU A 314 19.31 4.31 32.56
N THR A 315 19.46 5.64 32.64
CA THR A 315 19.85 6.32 33.89
C THR A 315 18.82 6.07 34.98
N HIS A 316 17.52 6.25 34.70
CA HIS A 316 16.48 5.98 35.69
C HIS A 316 16.47 4.53 36.18
N ILE A 317 16.64 3.55 35.27
CA ILE A 317 16.75 2.14 35.64
C ILE A 317 17.94 1.93 36.58
N SER A 318 19.09 2.53 36.27
CA SER A 318 20.31 2.43 37.09
C SER A 318 20.11 3.06 38.48
N ASP A 319 19.45 4.21 38.54
CA ASP A 319 19.17 4.91 39.81
C ASP A 319 18.20 4.11 40.70
N ILE A 320 17.17 3.48 40.11
CA ILE A 320 16.23 2.62 40.85
C ILE A 320 16.95 1.37 41.37
N ILE A 321 17.78 0.73 40.54
CA ILE A 321 18.56 -0.45 40.98
C ILE A 321 19.45 -0.07 42.15
N ARG A 322 20.17 1.05 42.08
CA ARG A 322 21.05 1.52 43.16
C ARG A 322 20.31 1.84 44.46
N ALA A 323 19.01 2.12 44.41
CA ALA A 323 18.18 2.36 45.58
C ALA A 323 17.66 1.06 46.25
N LEU A 324 17.81 -0.10 45.61
CA LEU A 324 17.42 -1.40 46.17
C LEU A 324 18.52 -1.99 47.08
N PRO A 325 18.19 -2.95 47.96
CA PRO A 325 19.17 -3.74 48.71
C PRO A 325 20.20 -4.48 47.83
N ASP A 326 21.41 -4.70 48.36
CA ASP A 326 22.56 -5.24 47.61
C ASP A 326 22.29 -6.64 47.01
N ASP A 327 21.52 -7.49 47.69
CA ASP A 327 21.14 -8.82 47.23
C ASP A 327 20.25 -8.77 45.97
N LEU A 328 19.35 -7.79 45.88
CA LEU A 328 18.51 -7.57 44.71
C LEU A 328 19.24 -6.85 43.56
N GLN A 329 20.19 -5.97 43.89
CA GLN A 329 21.04 -5.30 42.90
C GLN A 329 21.82 -6.30 42.05
N ASP A 330 22.48 -7.25 42.71
CA ASP A 330 23.29 -8.28 42.06
C ASP A 330 22.47 -9.14 41.09
N ILE A 331 21.23 -9.48 41.45
CA ILE A 331 20.32 -10.26 40.62
C ILE A 331 19.92 -9.45 39.38
N LEU A 332 19.48 -8.20 39.59
CA LEU A 332 18.97 -7.36 38.51
C LEU A 332 20.05 -6.92 37.52
N LEU A 333 21.29 -6.71 37.97
CA LEU A 333 22.43 -6.42 37.11
C LEU A 333 22.84 -7.64 36.27
N LYS A 334 22.74 -8.85 36.82
CA LYS A 334 23.06 -10.11 36.11
C LYS A 334 22.00 -10.48 35.06
N THR A 335 20.73 -10.17 35.27
CA THR A 335 19.65 -10.44 34.30
C THR A 335 19.61 -9.48 33.09
N GLY A 336 20.69 -8.74 32.83
CA GLY A 336 20.77 -7.70 31.78
C GLY A 336 21.65 -8.03 30.57
N THR A 337 22.27 -9.21 30.51
CA THR A 337 22.90 -9.78 29.31
C THR A 337 21.99 -10.85 28.73
#